data_AF-A0A1Z9MH22-F1
#
_entry.id   AF-A0A1Z9MH22-F1
#
_cell.length_a   1.000
_cell.length_b   1.000
_cell.length_c   1.000
_cell.angle_alpha   90.00
_cell.angle_beta   90.00
_cell.angle_gamma   90.00
#
_symmetry.space_group_name_H-M   'P 1'
#
loop_
_entity.id
_entity.type
_entity.pdbx_description
1 polymer ?
#
loop_
_entity_poly.entity_id
_entity_poly.type
_entity_poly.pdbx_seq_one_letter_code
_entity_poly.pdbx_strand_id
1 'polypeptide(L)'
;HTFNALIEQNKQIVISADKTPTDLDGVQERLKSRLGCGLVADIHPTTYELRLGILIEKAHKRGVEIPPKVLEFISHRIISNVREMEGALNRLVAHATLVGTAITVETAQLVLQDLLKSSNKKITIEEIQKKVAEHFNIRITDMHSPRRSRSVARPRQIAMYLAKSITSRSLPEIGRKFGGRDHTTVMHAVKKIEELKLSDVNFNEDLELLKRLIDS
;
A
#
# COMPACT_ATOMS: atom_id res chain seq x y z
N HIS A 1 -14.11 -32.05 -7.05
CA HIS A 1 -15.45 -32.56 -7.44
C HIS A 1 -16.57 -31.55 -7.18
N THR A 2 -16.57 -30.83 -6.05
CA THR A 2 -17.63 -29.86 -5.68
C THR A 2 -17.88 -28.76 -6.72
N PHE A 3 -16.82 -28.15 -7.27
CA PHE A 3 -16.94 -27.10 -8.28
C PHE A 3 -17.70 -27.57 -9.53
N ASN A 4 -17.45 -28.80 -9.99
CA ASN A 4 -18.10 -29.35 -11.18
C ASN A 4 -19.56 -29.67 -10.93
N ALA A 5 -19.86 -30.29 -9.78
CA ALA A 5 -21.23 -30.61 -9.40
C ALA A 5 -22.11 -29.36 -9.31
N LEU A 6 -21.58 -28.24 -8.81
CA LEU A 6 -22.30 -26.96 -8.74
C LEU A 6 -22.56 -26.36 -10.13
N ILE A 7 -21.59 -26.43 -11.04
CA ILE A 7 -21.75 -25.98 -12.44
C ILE A 7 -22.76 -26.85 -13.17
N GLU A 8 -22.65 -28.18 -13.05
CA GLU A 8 -23.57 -29.15 -13.69
C GLU A 8 -25.02 -28.97 -13.19
N GLN A 9 -25.19 -28.48 -11.97
CA GLN A 9 -26.49 -28.12 -11.40
C GLN A 9 -26.92 -26.67 -11.68
N ASN A 10 -26.23 -25.94 -12.55
CA ASN A 10 -26.48 -24.52 -12.87
C ASN A 10 -26.57 -23.63 -11.62
N LYS A 11 -25.77 -23.89 -10.59
CA LYS A 11 -25.69 -23.05 -9.41
C LYS A 11 -24.78 -21.86 -9.66
N GLN A 12 -25.17 -20.68 -9.16
CA GLN A 12 -24.32 -19.49 -9.19
C GLN A 12 -23.14 -19.67 -8.24
N ILE A 13 -21.93 -19.38 -8.73
CA ILE A 13 -20.69 -19.45 -7.95
C ILE A 13 -20.06 -18.06 -7.97
N VAL A 14 -19.76 -17.51 -6.79
CA VAL A 14 -19.04 -16.25 -6.61
C VAL A 14 -17.76 -16.54 -5.83
N ILE A 15 -16.62 -16.09 -6.35
CA ILE A 15 -15.30 -16.32 -5.78
C ILE A 15 -14.57 -14.98 -5.72
N SER A 16 -13.91 -14.73 -4.61
CA SER A 16 -13.03 -13.58 -4.39
C SER A 16 -11.61 -14.07 -4.11
N ALA A 17 -10.60 -13.42 -4.67
CA ALA A 17 -9.20 -13.73 -4.42
C ALA A 17 -8.34 -12.45 -4.45
N ASP A 18 -7.21 -12.47 -3.75
CA ASP A 18 -6.25 -11.35 -3.72
C ASP A 18 -5.35 -11.30 -4.98
N LYS A 19 -5.46 -12.31 -5.84
CA LYS A 19 -4.70 -12.46 -7.08
C LYS A 19 -5.64 -12.86 -8.21
N THR A 20 -5.19 -12.62 -9.44
CA THR A 20 -5.90 -13.08 -10.64
C THR A 20 -5.94 -14.61 -10.69
N PRO A 21 -6.90 -15.23 -11.40
CA PRO A 21 -6.98 -16.68 -11.54
C PRO A 21 -5.69 -17.37 -12.00
N THR A 22 -4.89 -16.72 -12.86
CA THR A 22 -3.61 -17.24 -13.36
C THR A 22 -2.55 -17.29 -12.28
N ASP A 23 -2.54 -16.31 -11.38
CA ASP A 23 -1.49 -16.09 -10.37
C ASP A 23 -1.78 -16.80 -9.03
N LEU A 24 -2.81 -17.64 -8.96
CA LEU A 24 -3.15 -18.40 -7.75
C LEU A 24 -2.14 -19.52 -7.49
N ASP A 25 -1.40 -19.42 -6.39
CA ASP A 25 -0.43 -20.44 -5.99
C ASP A 25 -1.13 -21.67 -5.41
N GLY A 26 -0.63 -22.87 -5.70
CA GLY A 26 -1.18 -24.14 -5.16
C GLY A 26 -2.52 -24.57 -5.75
N VAL A 27 -3.07 -23.83 -6.73
CA VAL A 27 -4.31 -24.19 -7.44
C VAL A 27 -3.97 -24.95 -8.73
N GLN A 28 -4.66 -26.07 -8.97
CA GLN A 28 -4.49 -26.87 -10.19
C GLN A 28 -4.81 -26.04 -11.45
N GLU A 29 -4.01 -26.21 -12.49
CA GLU A 29 -4.12 -25.45 -13.75
C GLU A 29 -5.52 -25.50 -14.38
N ARG A 30 -6.15 -26.67 -14.33
CA ARG A 30 -7.53 -26.86 -14.81
C ARG A 30 -8.54 -25.99 -14.05
N LEU A 31 -8.33 -25.76 -12.76
CA LEU A 31 -9.21 -24.92 -11.95
C LEU A 31 -8.94 -23.44 -12.25
N LYS A 32 -7.68 -23.03 -12.44
CA LYS A 32 -7.32 -21.67 -12.87
C LYS A 32 -7.99 -21.29 -14.19
N SER A 33 -7.90 -22.17 -15.20
CA SER A 33 -8.56 -21.98 -16.50
C SER A 33 -10.08 -21.83 -16.37
N ARG A 34 -10.71 -22.60 -15.48
CA ARG A 34 -12.16 -22.51 -15.21
C ARG A 34 -12.57 -21.24 -14.47
N LEU A 35 -11.73 -20.73 -13.59
CA LEU A 35 -11.96 -19.45 -12.93
C LEU A 35 -11.85 -18.29 -13.94
N GLY A 36 -10.92 -18.40 -14.89
CA GLY A 36 -10.72 -17.41 -15.95
C GLY A 36 -11.79 -17.40 -17.05
N CYS A 37 -12.55 -18.49 -17.24
CA CYS A 37 -13.59 -18.54 -18.28
C CYS A 37 -14.91 -17.86 -17.88
N GLY A 38 -15.06 -17.43 -16.62
CA GLY A 38 -16.22 -16.68 -16.13
C GLY A 38 -16.03 -15.16 -16.25
N LEU A 39 -16.91 -14.39 -15.60
CA LEU A 39 -16.72 -12.96 -15.42
C LEU A 39 -15.64 -12.71 -14.35
N VAL A 40 -14.49 -12.20 -14.78
CA VAL A 40 -13.43 -11.73 -13.90
C VAL A 40 -13.51 -10.21 -13.84
N ALA A 41 -13.71 -9.67 -12.64
CA ALA A 41 -13.80 -8.24 -12.40
C ALA A 41 -12.81 -7.83 -11.32
N ASP A 42 -12.00 -6.82 -11.62
CA ASP A 42 -11.02 -6.30 -10.68
C ASP A 42 -11.67 -5.35 -9.68
N ILE A 43 -11.17 -5.39 -8.44
CA ILE A 43 -11.52 -4.40 -7.41
C ILE A 43 -10.34 -3.44 -7.29
N HIS A 44 -10.53 -2.23 -7.81
CA HIS A 44 -9.50 -1.18 -7.73
C HIS A 44 -9.50 -0.47 -6.37
N PRO A 45 -8.37 0.16 -5.99
CA PRO A 45 -8.32 1.05 -4.84
C PRO A 45 -9.40 2.13 -4.91
N THR A 46 -9.96 2.49 -3.76
CA THR A 46 -11.03 3.49 -3.70
C THR A 46 -10.55 4.86 -4.12
N THR A 47 -11.29 5.54 -5.00
CA THR A 47 -11.09 6.95 -5.30
C THR A 47 -11.59 7.82 -4.14
N TYR A 48 -11.26 9.11 -4.18
CA TYR A 48 -11.79 10.07 -3.20
C TYR A 48 -13.31 10.13 -3.21
N GLU A 49 -13.90 10.18 -4.40
CA GLU A 49 -15.35 10.27 -4.64
C GLU A 49 -16.04 9.03 -4.08
N LEU A 50 -15.47 7.84 -4.33
CA LEU A 50 -16.00 6.59 -3.79
C LEU A 50 -15.90 6.55 -2.25
N ARG A 51 -14.78 6.99 -1.67
CA ARG A 51 -14.63 7.08 -0.20
C ARG A 51 -15.66 8.00 0.43
N LEU A 52 -15.85 9.19 -0.13
CA LEU A 52 -16.84 10.15 0.34
C LEU A 52 -18.26 9.58 0.19
N GLY A 53 -18.59 8.96 -0.95
CA GLY A 53 -19.88 8.33 -1.18
C GLY A 53 -20.18 7.20 -0.19
N ILE A 54 -19.19 6.35 0.11
CA ILE A 54 -19.31 5.31 1.14
C ILE A 54 -19.60 5.93 2.51
N LEU A 55 -18.88 6.98 2.91
CA LEU A 55 -19.08 7.65 4.19
C LEU A 55 -20.48 8.27 4.32
N ILE A 56 -20.96 8.95 3.26
CA ILE A 56 -22.31 9.53 3.21
C ILE A 56 -23.36 8.43 3.38
N GLU A 57 -23.25 7.35 2.60
CA GLU A 57 -24.19 6.22 2.66
C GLU A 57 -24.18 5.53 4.03
N LYS A 58 -23.00 5.38 4.65
CA LYS A 58 -22.84 4.79 5.98
C LYS A 58 -23.40 5.68 7.09
N ALA A 59 -23.24 7.00 6.99
CA ALA A 59 -23.84 7.96 7.91
C ALA A 59 -25.37 7.92 7.80
N HIS A 60 -25.89 7.97 6.57
CA HIS A 60 -27.33 7.89 6.28
C HIS A 60 -27.97 6.61 6.81
N LYS A 61 -27.37 5.44 6.54
CA LYS A 61 -27.86 4.14 7.05
C LYS A 61 -27.93 4.04 8.58
N ARG A 62 -27.18 4.88 9.29
CA ARG A 62 -27.19 4.93 10.76
C ARG A 62 -28.15 5.96 11.32
N GLY A 63 -28.75 6.80 10.47
CA GLY A 63 -29.58 7.91 10.90
C GLY A 63 -28.81 8.97 11.70
N VAL A 64 -27.49 9.10 11.47
CA VAL A 64 -26.67 10.10 12.16
C VAL A 64 -26.36 11.23 11.19
N GLU A 65 -26.70 12.45 11.59
CA GLU A 65 -26.36 13.65 10.85
C GLU A 65 -24.90 14.03 11.12
N ILE A 66 -24.08 13.99 10.07
CA ILE A 66 -22.66 14.31 10.15
C ILE A 66 -22.39 15.46 9.18
N PRO A 67 -21.77 16.56 9.63
CA PRO A 67 -21.51 17.69 8.75
C PRO A 67 -20.67 17.27 7.54
N PRO A 68 -20.98 17.75 6.31
CA PRO A 68 -20.26 17.39 5.10
C PRO A 68 -18.74 17.57 5.21
N LYS A 69 -18.31 18.68 5.82
CA LYS A 69 -16.89 18.98 6.05
C LYS A 69 -16.15 17.91 6.87
N VAL A 70 -16.85 17.22 7.77
CA VAL A 70 -16.28 16.13 8.58
C VAL A 70 -16.12 14.87 7.73
N LEU A 71 -17.11 14.54 6.90
CA LEU A 71 -17.03 13.42 5.96
C LEU A 71 -15.91 13.63 4.94
N GLU A 72 -15.79 14.85 4.40
CA GLU A 72 -14.70 15.28 3.52
C GLU A 72 -13.34 15.20 4.22
N PHE A 73 -13.26 15.61 5.49
CA PHE A 73 -12.04 15.52 6.28
C PHE A 73 -11.58 14.07 6.44
N ILE A 74 -12.50 13.16 6.80
CA ILE A 74 -12.22 11.73 6.99
C ILE A 74 -11.78 11.10 5.65
N SER A 75 -12.49 11.37 4.55
CA SER A 75 -12.18 10.78 3.22
C SER A 75 -10.86 11.27 2.63
N HIS A 76 -10.42 12.50 2.97
CA HIS A 76 -9.11 13.02 2.58
C HIS A 76 -7.98 12.44 3.43
N ARG A 77 -8.20 12.28 4.74
CA ARG A 77 -7.11 11.93 5.67
C ARG A 77 -6.91 10.43 5.85
N ILE A 78 -7.91 9.60 5.57
CA ILE A 78 -7.84 8.14 5.72
C ILE A 78 -7.92 7.50 4.35
N ILE A 79 -6.75 7.20 3.79
CA ILE A 79 -6.60 6.66 2.42
C ILE A 79 -6.14 5.19 2.41
N SER A 80 -5.83 4.63 3.57
CA SER A 80 -5.27 3.29 3.75
C SER A 80 -6.22 2.19 3.26
N ASN A 81 -7.44 2.13 3.80
CA ASN A 81 -8.49 1.20 3.37
C ASN A 81 -9.88 1.63 3.88
N VAL A 82 -10.93 1.10 3.24
CA VAL A 82 -12.33 1.42 3.57
C VAL A 82 -12.68 1.05 5.01
N ARG A 83 -12.11 -0.04 5.56
CA ARG A 83 -12.41 -0.51 6.91
C ARG A 83 -11.93 0.49 7.98
N GLU A 84 -10.75 1.05 7.83
CA GLU A 84 -10.23 2.09 8.73
C GLU A 84 -11.06 3.38 8.65
N MET A 85 -11.47 3.76 7.45
CA MET A 85 -12.34 4.92 7.22
C MET A 85 -13.72 4.73 7.89
N GLU A 86 -14.35 3.56 7.73
CA GLU A 86 -15.58 3.20 8.44
C GLU A 86 -15.37 3.12 9.96
N GLY A 87 -14.23 2.59 10.41
CA GLY A 87 -13.86 2.55 11.82
C GLY A 87 -13.70 3.94 12.44
N ALA A 88 -13.15 4.89 11.69
CA ALA A 88 -13.05 6.29 12.10
C ALA A 88 -14.44 6.92 12.24
N LEU A 89 -15.33 6.70 11.26
CA LEU A 89 -16.72 7.14 11.35
C LEU A 89 -17.40 6.58 12.60
N ASN A 90 -17.24 5.27 12.87
CA ASN A 90 -17.80 4.61 14.06
C ASN A 90 -17.31 5.27 15.34
N ARG A 91 -15.99 5.48 15.44
CA ARG A 91 -15.37 6.05 16.63
C ARG A 91 -15.86 7.48 16.89
N LEU A 92 -15.97 8.27 15.83
CA LEU A 92 -16.43 9.65 15.93
C LEU A 92 -17.90 9.73 16.38
N VAL A 93 -18.77 8.91 15.77
CA VAL A 93 -20.19 8.83 16.17
C VAL A 93 -20.31 8.34 17.61
N ALA A 94 -19.62 7.25 17.97
CA ALA A 94 -19.68 6.71 19.32
C ALA A 94 -19.20 7.74 20.37
N HIS A 95 -18.12 8.47 20.09
CA HIS A 95 -17.64 9.53 20.97
C HIS A 95 -18.68 10.64 21.13
N ALA A 96 -19.27 11.11 20.03
CA ALA A 96 -20.30 12.15 20.08
C ALA A 96 -21.53 11.72 20.89
N THR A 97 -21.97 10.47 20.73
CA THR A 97 -23.11 9.91 21.50
C THR A 97 -22.78 9.75 22.99
N LEU A 98 -21.57 9.28 23.33
CA LEU A 98 -21.19 9.01 24.72
C LEU A 98 -20.86 10.28 25.52
N VAL A 99 -20.16 11.24 24.89
CA VAL A 99 -19.70 12.48 25.54
C VAL A 99 -20.72 13.60 25.37
N GLY A 100 -21.68 13.46 24.46
CA GLY A 100 -22.68 14.49 24.16
C GLY A 100 -22.11 15.70 23.41
N THR A 101 -20.98 15.54 22.73
CA THR A 101 -20.32 16.62 21.98
C THR A 101 -20.78 16.66 20.53
N ALA A 102 -20.89 17.86 19.96
CA ALA A 102 -21.14 18.03 18.53
C ALA A 102 -20.03 17.39 17.67
N ILE A 103 -20.42 16.81 16.54
CA ILE A 103 -19.49 16.30 15.54
C ILE A 103 -19.00 17.48 14.71
N THR A 104 -17.74 17.87 14.89
CA THR A 104 -17.06 18.94 14.13
C THR A 104 -15.72 18.43 13.63
N VAL A 105 -15.04 19.21 12.78
CA VAL A 105 -13.71 18.83 12.27
C VAL A 105 -12.70 18.80 13.42
N GLU A 106 -12.84 19.69 14.39
CA GLU A 106 -11.99 19.78 15.58
C GLU A 106 -12.15 18.54 16.46
N THR A 107 -13.40 18.12 16.74
CA THR A 107 -13.64 16.89 17.52
C THR A 107 -13.18 15.65 16.76
N ALA A 108 -13.35 15.61 15.43
CA ALA A 108 -12.81 14.56 14.59
C ALA A 108 -11.27 14.46 14.67
N GLN A 109 -10.56 15.58 14.63
CA GLN A 109 -9.10 15.61 14.77
C GLN A 109 -8.61 15.05 16.11
N LEU A 110 -9.28 15.43 17.20
CA LEU A 110 -8.96 14.96 18.54
C LEU A 110 -9.22 13.45 18.68
N VAL A 111 -10.42 12.99 18.30
CA VAL A 111 -10.86 11.59 18.48
C VAL A 111 -10.09 10.63 17.57
N LEU A 112 -9.69 11.09 16.39
CA LEU A 112 -9.03 10.27 15.37
C LEU A 112 -7.50 10.44 15.37
N GLN A 113 -6.92 11.16 16.32
CA GLN A 113 -5.51 11.56 16.29
C GLN A 113 -4.55 10.40 16.00
N ASP A 114 -4.70 9.26 16.68
CA ASP A 114 -3.79 8.11 16.50
C ASP A 114 -4.00 7.37 15.18
N LEU A 115 -5.24 7.36 14.68
CA LEU A 115 -5.56 6.80 13.37
C LEU A 115 -4.99 7.70 12.26
N LEU A 116 -5.08 9.03 12.43
CA LEU A 116 -4.51 10.02 11.53
C LEU A 116 -2.98 9.98 11.52
N LYS A 117 -2.31 9.73 12.66
CA LYS A 117 -0.86 9.49 12.72
C LYS A 117 -0.45 8.25 11.93
N SER A 118 -1.26 7.19 11.99
CA SER A 118 -0.99 5.92 11.30
C SER A 118 -1.22 6.03 9.79
N SER A 119 -2.30 6.71 9.36
CA SER A 119 -2.60 7.00 7.95
C SER A 119 -1.56 7.91 7.28
N ASN A 120 -0.85 8.72 8.06
CA ASN A 120 0.20 9.63 7.57
C ASN A 120 1.59 9.00 7.42
N LYS A 121 1.78 7.69 7.64
CA LYS A 121 3.06 7.04 7.34
C LYS A 121 3.25 6.90 5.83
N LYS A 122 3.47 8.03 5.13
CA LYS A 122 4.14 7.99 3.84
C LYS A 122 5.52 7.40 4.07
N ILE A 123 5.80 6.30 3.40
CA ILE A 123 7.12 5.67 3.43
C ILE A 123 8.16 6.72 3.03
N THR A 124 9.11 6.98 3.92
CA THR A 124 10.17 7.96 3.71
C THR A 124 11.40 7.29 3.11
N ILE A 125 12.29 8.07 2.51
CA ILE A 125 13.56 7.54 1.98
C ILE A 125 14.39 6.93 3.12
N GLU A 126 14.33 7.53 4.31
CA GLU A 126 15.02 7.07 5.51
C GLU A 126 14.52 5.71 5.98
N GLU A 127 13.20 5.47 5.96
CA GLU A 127 12.63 4.17 6.33
C GLU A 127 13.06 3.09 5.32
N ILE A 128 13.04 3.41 4.02
CA ILE A 128 13.54 2.51 2.97
C ILE A 128 15.02 2.18 3.21
N GLN A 129 15.86 3.17 3.48
CA GLN A 129 17.27 2.96 3.77
C GLN A 129 17.48 2.03 4.98
N LYS A 130 16.69 2.22 6.05
CA LYS A 130 16.74 1.39 7.26
C LYS A 130 16.36 -0.06 6.96
N LYS A 131 15.21 -0.28 6.33
CA LYS A 131 14.72 -1.63 5.98
C LYS A 131 15.68 -2.38 5.06
N VAL A 132 16.23 -1.70 4.06
CA VAL A 132 17.21 -2.29 3.15
C VAL A 132 18.52 -2.58 3.89
N ALA A 133 18.97 -1.69 4.79
CA ALA A 133 20.17 -1.91 5.59
C ALA A 133 20.02 -3.13 6.52
N GLU A 134 18.87 -3.27 7.18
CA GLU A 134 18.53 -4.42 8.01
C GLU A 134 18.51 -5.72 7.20
N HIS A 135 17.84 -5.73 6.04
CA HIS A 135 17.73 -6.91 5.18
C HIS A 135 19.09 -7.42 4.69
N PHE A 136 19.99 -6.51 4.29
CA PHE A 136 21.34 -6.87 3.82
C PHE A 136 22.40 -6.90 4.93
N ASN A 137 21.98 -6.74 6.20
CA ASN A 137 22.85 -6.69 7.37
C ASN A 137 24.05 -5.72 7.22
N ILE A 138 23.78 -4.51 6.72
CA ILE A 138 24.74 -3.42 6.62
C ILE A 138 24.35 -2.27 7.55
N ARG A 139 25.30 -1.38 7.87
CA ARG A 139 24.99 -0.22 8.71
C ARG A 139 24.26 0.82 7.89
N ILE A 140 23.33 1.54 8.50
CA ILE A 140 22.63 2.67 7.85
C ILE A 140 23.60 3.74 7.31
N THR A 141 24.73 3.95 8.00
CA THR A 141 25.81 4.86 7.56
C THR A 141 26.44 4.43 6.25
N ASP A 142 26.44 3.14 5.92
CA ASP A 142 26.95 2.62 4.65
C ASP A 142 26.08 3.05 3.46
N MET A 143 24.81 3.42 3.66
CA MET A 143 23.96 4.02 2.62
C MET A 143 24.48 5.38 2.15
N HIS A 144 25.23 6.07 3.01
CA HIS A 144 25.80 7.40 2.74
C HIS A 144 27.26 7.30 2.27
N SER A 145 27.98 6.26 2.71
CA SER A 145 29.40 6.02 2.42
C SER A 145 29.75 6.02 0.92
N PRO A 146 30.92 6.54 0.49
CA PRO A 146 31.38 6.43 -0.90
C PRO A 146 31.84 5.02 -1.31
N ARG A 147 31.89 4.06 -0.36
CA ARG A 147 32.36 2.68 -0.61
C ARG A 147 31.59 2.02 -1.76
N ARG A 148 32.36 1.39 -2.66
CA ARG A 148 31.89 0.76 -3.91
C ARG A 148 31.92 -0.78 -3.87
N SER A 149 32.25 -1.40 -2.74
CA SER A 149 32.20 -2.85 -2.61
C SER A 149 30.79 -3.37 -2.91
N ARG A 150 30.67 -4.49 -3.62
CA ARG A 150 29.37 -5.04 -4.04
C ARG A 150 28.42 -5.23 -2.85
N SER A 151 28.94 -5.68 -1.70
CA SER A 151 28.20 -5.86 -0.44
C SER A 151 27.53 -4.60 0.10
N VAL A 152 27.94 -3.40 -0.34
CA VAL A 152 27.35 -2.13 0.08
C VAL A 152 26.68 -1.42 -1.09
N ALA A 153 27.32 -1.42 -2.26
CA ALA A 153 26.81 -0.75 -3.45
C ALA A 153 25.49 -1.35 -3.94
N ARG A 154 25.32 -2.68 -3.89
CA ARG A 154 24.08 -3.36 -4.28
C ARG A 154 22.89 -2.97 -3.38
N PRO A 155 22.96 -3.14 -2.05
CA PRO A 155 21.89 -2.67 -1.16
C PRO A 155 21.55 -1.19 -1.36
N ARG A 156 22.57 -0.33 -1.55
CA ARG A 156 22.34 1.09 -1.79
C ARG A 156 21.61 1.36 -3.11
N GLN A 157 21.96 0.67 -4.19
CA GLN A 157 21.26 0.77 -5.48
C GLN A 157 19.82 0.29 -5.36
N ILE A 158 19.57 -0.80 -4.62
CA ILE A 158 18.24 -1.31 -4.32
C ILE A 158 17.43 -0.26 -3.54
N ALA A 159 18.00 0.35 -2.49
CA ALA A 159 17.33 1.40 -1.73
C ALA A 159 16.99 2.63 -2.59
N MET A 160 17.87 3.03 -3.52
CA MET A 160 17.59 4.12 -4.47
C MET A 160 16.46 3.78 -5.45
N TYR A 161 16.44 2.54 -5.96
CA TYR A 161 15.38 2.03 -6.82
C TYR A 161 14.04 2.04 -6.09
N LEU A 162 13.98 1.44 -4.90
CA LEU A 162 12.77 1.38 -4.07
C LEU A 162 12.29 2.78 -3.68
N ALA A 163 13.19 3.70 -3.34
CA ALA A 163 12.84 5.10 -3.10
C ALA A 163 12.19 5.75 -4.31
N LYS A 164 12.67 5.47 -5.52
CA LYS A 164 12.08 5.99 -6.76
C LYS A 164 10.72 5.33 -7.10
N SER A 165 10.56 4.05 -6.78
CA SER A 165 9.34 3.29 -7.10
C SER A 165 8.20 3.50 -6.11
N ILE A 166 8.51 3.66 -4.82
CA ILE A 166 7.54 3.68 -3.72
C ILE A 166 7.16 5.12 -3.33
N THR A 167 8.09 6.06 -3.50
CA THR A 167 7.87 7.46 -3.09
C THR A 167 7.70 8.39 -4.30
N SER A 168 6.99 9.51 -4.11
CA SER A 168 6.86 10.56 -5.13
C SER A 168 8.08 11.49 -5.23
N ARG A 169 9.25 11.09 -4.69
CA ARG A 169 10.43 11.95 -4.62
C ARG A 169 11.17 12.00 -5.96
N SER A 170 11.74 13.18 -6.24
CA SER A 170 12.55 13.41 -7.43
C SER A 170 13.94 12.78 -7.30
N LEU A 171 14.60 12.47 -8.43
CA LEU A 171 15.96 11.92 -8.44
C LEU A 171 16.97 12.79 -7.65
N PRO A 172 16.94 14.15 -7.74
CA PRO A 172 17.80 14.99 -6.92
C PRO A 172 17.50 14.96 -5.41
N GLU A 173 16.23 14.80 -5.01
CA GLU A 173 15.88 14.61 -3.59
C GLU A 173 16.39 13.28 -3.05
N ILE A 174 16.23 12.21 -3.84
CA ILE A 174 16.75 10.88 -3.50
C ILE A 174 18.26 10.95 -3.35
N GLY A 175 18.98 11.49 -4.35
CA GLY A 175 20.44 11.60 -4.31
C GLY A 175 20.96 12.33 -3.07
N ARG A 176 20.32 13.44 -2.68
CA ARG A 176 20.64 14.18 -1.44
C ARG A 176 20.55 13.30 -0.19
N LYS A 177 19.52 12.44 -0.09
CA LYS A 177 19.34 11.51 1.04
C LYS A 177 20.31 10.33 1.05
N PHE A 178 21.00 10.05 -0.04
CA PHE A 178 22.07 9.07 -0.09
C PHE A 178 23.43 9.77 -0.09
N GLY A 179 23.72 10.57 0.93
CA GLY A 179 25.04 11.21 1.10
C GLY A 179 25.40 12.24 0.03
N GLY A 180 24.43 13.02 -0.47
CA GLY A 180 24.69 14.11 -1.40
C GLY A 180 25.06 13.68 -2.82
N ARG A 181 24.57 12.52 -3.28
CA ARG A 181 24.86 11.99 -4.62
C ARG A 181 24.11 12.72 -5.72
N ASP A 182 24.74 12.83 -6.88
CA ASP A 182 24.13 13.37 -8.08
C ASP A 182 22.92 12.55 -8.55
N HIS A 183 21.95 13.23 -9.14
CA HIS A 183 20.75 12.62 -9.70
C HIS A 183 21.07 11.56 -10.77
N THR A 184 22.17 11.71 -11.52
CA THR A 184 22.66 10.73 -12.49
C THR A 184 23.09 9.42 -11.80
N THR A 185 23.67 9.49 -10.60
CA THR A 185 24.00 8.30 -9.80
C THR A 185 22.75 7.49 -9.45
N VAL A 186 21.66 8.19 -9.09
CA VAL A 186 20.37 7.56 -8.81
C VAL A 186 19.79 6.94 -10.09
N MET A 187 19.85 7.66 -11.21
CA MET A 187 19.41 7.15 -12.53
C MET A 187 20.16 5.87 -12.93
N HIS A 188 21.49 5.84 -12.77
CA HIS A 188 22.29 4.65 -13.03
C HIS A 188 21.95 3.50 -12.09
N ALA A 189 21.68 3.78 -10.81
CA ALA A 189 21.25 2.76 -9.86
C ALA A 189 19.90 2.14 -10.29
N VAL A 190 18.91 2.97 -10.63
CA VAL A 190 17.57 2.52 -11.07
C VAL A 190 17.71 1.62 -12.30
N LYS A 191 18.37 2.11 -13.35
CA LYS A 191 18.61 1.35 -14.58
C LYS A 191 19.29 0.01 -14.29
N LYS A 192 20.27 0.02 -13.38
CA LYS A 192 21.00 -1.20 -13.05
C LYS A 192 20.13 -2.24 -12.34
N ILE A 193 19.23 -1.82 -11.47
CA ILE A 193 18.28 -2.71 -10.80
C ILE A 193 17.25 -3.25 -11.79
N GLU A 194 16.74 -2.42 -12.70
CA GLU A 194 15.80 -2.85 -13.75
C GLU A 194 16.41 -3.92 -14.67
N GLU A 195 17.65 -3.73 -15.11
CA GLU A 195 18.38 -4.74 -15.89
C GLU A 195 18.46 -6.09 -15.15
N LEU A 196 18.66 -6.07 -13.83
CA LEU A 196 18.82 -7.29 -13.04
C LEU A 196 17.51 -8.02 -12.80
N LYS A 197 16.42 -7.27 -12.57
CA LYS A 197 15.09 -7.85 -12.44
C LYS A 197 14.72 -8.67 -13.68
N LEU A 198 15.17 -8.23 -14.87
CA LEU A 198 14.95 -8.95 -16.12
C LEU A 198 15.85 -10.17 -16.30
N SER A 199 17.09 -10.11 -15.79
CA SER A 199 18.07 -11.17 -15.99
C SER A 199 18.04 -12.29 -14.93
N ASP A 200 17.51 -12.01 -13.74
CA ASP A 200 17.60 -12.89 -12.56
C ASP A 200 16.25 -12.94 -11.82
N VAL A 201 15.56 -14.07 -11.99
CA VAL A 201 14.22 -14.30 -11.42
C VAL A 201 14.27 -14.33 -9.89
N ASN A 202 15.27 -14.98 -9.30
CA ASN A 202 15.41 -15.07 -7.84
C ASN A 202 15.64 -13.68 -7.25
N PHE A 203 16.50 -12.88 -7.88
CA PHE A 203 16.69 -11.48 -7.46
C PHE A 203 15.40 -10.66 -7.55
N ASN A 204 14.59 -10.88 -8.58
CA ASN A 204 13.31 -10.20 -8.73
C ASN A 204 12.33 -10.58 -7.62
N GLU A 205 12.23 -11.87 -7.28
CA GLU A 205 11.39 -12.35 -6.17
C GLU A 205 11.82 -11.75 -4.83
N ASP A 206 13.13 -11.75 -4.52
CA ASP A 206 13.68 -11.14 -3.31
C ASP A 206 13.38 -9.64 -3.23
N LEU A 207 13.50 -8.94 -4.36
CA LEU A 207 13.23 -7.50 -4.43
C LEU A 207 11.74 -7.19 -4.22
N GLU A 208 10.83 -7.97 -4.80
CA GLU A 208 9.39 -7.81 -4.61
C GLU A 208 8.97 -8.15 -3.17
N LEU A 209 9.59 -9.15 -2.54
CA LEU A 209 9.39 -9.44 -1.12
C LEU A 209 9.85 -8.27 -0.24
N LEU A 210 11.04 -7.72 -0.50
CA LEU A 210 11.55 -6.56 0.22
C LEU A 210 10.65 -5.32 0.03
N LYS A 211 10.13 -5.12 -1.17
CA LYS A 211 9.17 -4.04 -1.47
C LYS A 211 7.89 -4.18 -0.63
N ARG A 212 7.29 -5.38 -0.57
CA ARG A 212 6.12 -5.64 0.28
C ARG A 212 6.39 -5.38 1.76
N LEU A 213 7.57 -5.76 2.27
CA LEU A 213 7.96 -5.51 3.66
C LEU A 213 8.15 -4.03 4.01
N ILE A 214 8.40 -3.19 3.01
CA ILE A 214 8.53 -1.74 3.15
C ILE A 214 7.16 -1.06 3.03
N ASP A 215 6.27 -1.60 2.18
CA ASP A 215 4.91 -1.11 1.98
C ASP A 215 3.94 -1.47 3.13
N SER A 216 4.34 -2.39 4.02
CA SER A 216 3.57 -2.86 5.20
C SER A 216 3.90 -2.09 6.47
#